data_AF-A0A2P1NMG2-F1
#
_entry.id   AF-A0A2P1NMG2-F1
#
_cell.length_a   1.000
_cell.length_b   1.000
_cell.length_c   1.000
_cell.angle_alpha   90.00
_cell.angle_beta   90.00
_cell.angle_gamma   90.00
#
_symmetry.space_group_name_H-M   'P 1'
#
loop_
_entity.id
_entity.type
_entity.pdbx_description
1 polymer ?
#
loop_
_entity_poly.entity_id
_entity_poly.type
_entity_poly.pdbx_seq_one_letter_code
_entity_poly.pdbx_strand_id
1 'polypeptide(L)'
;MNEKKQSASEQWLEARAPGFLDLPDPDRRAIFDFAFLWSLFEAQIMANFARADRIRERVDVWAADGTLEAGLYDAELAYFRNRYFADGKLTYHFPHLNLRPSDHPDLVQAVIEGTNDDPRDRMLALLMIVWRLRNNLFHGAKWAYGLRGQLDNFRHANGVLMRMLERHGQLG
;
A
#
# COMPACT_ATOMS: atom_id res chain seq x y z
N MET A 1 23.63 -1.09 -23.47
CA MET A 1 22.44 -0.32 -23.05
C MET A 1 21.25 -1.08 -23.59
N ASN A 2 20.56 -1.85 -22.75
CA ASN A 2 19.46 -2.71 -23.21
C ASN A 2 18.22 -1.81 -23.33
N GLU A 3 17.79 -1.50 -24.55
CA GLU A 3 16.51 -0.82 -24.76
C GLU A 3 15.42 -1.69 -24.13
N LYS A 4 14.84 -1.23 -23.01
CA LYS A 4 13.66 -1.88 -22.44
C LYS A 4 12.53 -1.69 -23.46
N LYS A 5 12.16 -2.78 -24.11
CA LYS A 5 11.03 -2.81 -25.03
C LYS A 5 9.76 -2.52 -24.23
N GLN A 6 9.20 -1.33 -24.37
CA GLN A 6 7.95 -0.94 -23.74
C GLN A 6 6.80 -1.85 -24.23
N SER A 7 5.93 -2.26 -23.32
CA SER A 7 4.73 -3.01 -23.63
C SER A 7 3.72 -2.18 -24.44
N ALA A 8 2.82 -2.86 -25.16
CA ALA A 8 1.75 -2.18 -25.89
C ALA A 8 0.83 -1.35 -24.97
N SER A 9 0.61 -1.81 -23.72
CA SER A 9 -0.14 -1.05 -22.72
C SER A 9 0.60 0.20 -22.24
N GLU A 10 1.92 0.14 -22.05
CA GLU A 10 2.71 1.32 -21.69
C GLU A 10 2.69 2.38 -22.80
N GLN A 11 2.89 1.97 -24.06
CA GLN A 11 2.80 2.88 -25.21
C GLN A 11 1.42 3.54 -25.32
N TRP A 12 0.36 2.76 -25.08
CA TRP A 12 -1.00 3.28 -25.08
C TRP A 12 -1.21 4.29 -23.94
N LEU A 13 -0.72 4.01 -22.74
CA LEU A 13 -0.83 4.91 -21.58
C LEU A 13 -0.04 6.22 -21.81
N GLU A 14 1.15 6.15 -22.38
CA GLU A 14 1.93 7.34 -22.75
C GLU A 14 1.18 8.22 -23.76
N ALA A 15 0.52 7.59 -24.74
CA ALA A 15 -0.22 8.31 -25.76
C ALA A 15 -1.59 8.85 -25.31
N ARG A 16 -2.23 8.22 -24.32
CA ARG A 16 -3.65 8.45 -24.01
C ARG A 16 -3.95 8.89 -22.58
N ALA A 17 -3.04 8.67 -21.64
CA ALA A 17 -3.28 8.92 -20.22
C ALA A 17 -2.51 10.18 -19.78
N PRO A 18 -3.20 11.32 -19.55
CA PRO A 18 -2.53 12.59 -19.25
C PRO A 18 -1.61 12.50 -18.04
N GLY A 19 -0.37 12.95 -18.22
CA GLY A 19 0.69 12.99 -17.21
C GLY A 19 1.38 11.65 -16.93
N PHE A 20 0.99 10.54 -17.57
CA PHE A 20 1.70 9.27 -17.43
C PHE A 20 3.12 9.33 -18.00
N LEU A 21 3.28 9.96 -19.17
CA LEU A 21 4.59 10.18 -19.81
C LEU A 21 5.54 11.00 -18.92
N ASP A 22 5.00 11.88 -18.06
CA ASP A 22 5.79 12.75 -17.18
C ASP A 22 6.26 12.05 -15.89
N LEU A 23 5.81 10.82 -15.64
CA LEU A 23 6.27 10.02 -14.50
C LEU A 23 7.61 9.39 -14.82
N PRO A 24 8.60 9.43 -13.90
CA PRO A 24 9.83 8.68 -14.08
C PRO A 24 9.57 7.17 -14.24
N ASP A 25 10.40 6.47 -15.03
CA ASP A 25 10.29 5.01 -15.23
C ASP A 25 10.17 4.20 -13.92
N PRO A 26 10.93 4.51 -12.84
CA PRO A 26 10.80 3.80 -11.58
C PRO A 26 9.40 3.94 -10.95
N ASP A 27 8.79 5.12 -11.03
CA ASP A 27 7.44 5.38 -10.53
C ASP A 27 6.42 4.55 -11.29
N ARG A 28 6.49 4.57 -12.64
CA ARG A 28 5.60 3.77 -13.49
C ARG A 28 5.72 2.28 -13.16
N ARG A 29 6.95 1.79 -12.99
CA ARG A 29 7.19 0.38 -12.66
C ARG A 29 6.63 0.00 -11.30
N ALA A 30 6.88 0.81 -10.27
CA ALA A 30 6.39 0.53 -8.91
C ALA A 30 4.85 0.47 -8.87
N ILE A 31 4.16 1.30 -9.65
CA ILE A 31 2.70 1.29 -9.79
C ILE A 31 2.20 0.02 -10.48
N PHE A 32 2.85 -0.40 -11.58
CA PHE A 32 2.47 -1.65 -12.25
C PHE A 32 2.67 -2.86 -11.34
N ASP A 33 3.81 -2.92 -10.66
CA ASP A 33 4.09 -3.98 -9.69
C ASP A 33 3.03 -3.96 -8.57
N PHE A 34 2.67 -2.79 -8.07
CA PHE A 34 1.63 -2.63 -7.04
C PHE A 34 0.26 -3.08 -7.51
N ALA A 35 -0.18 -2.67 -8.70
CA ALA A 35 -1.46 -3.07 -9.24
C ALA A 35 -1.55 -4.60 -9.39
N PHE A 36 -0.49 -5.24 -9.88
CA PHE A 36 -0.44 -6.69 -10.04
C PHE A 36 -0.39 -7.42 -8.69
N LEU A 37 0.50 -7.00 -7.78
CA LEU A 37 0.62 -7.60 -6.44
C LEU A 37 -0.67 -7.43 -5.64
N TRP A 38 -1.35 -6.29 -5.74
CA TRP A 38 -2.65 -6.08 -5.12
C TRP A 38 -3.68 -7.07 -5.64
N SER A 39 -3.80 -7.22 -6.97
CA SER A 39 -4.73 -8.18 -7.56
C SER A 39 -4.43 -9.62 -7.13
N LEU A 40 -3.16 -10.00 -7.02
CA LEU A 40 -2.76 -11.31 -6.54
C LEU A 40 -3.09 -11.50 -5.05
N PHE A 41 -2.80 -10.50 -4.21
CA PHE A 41 -3.18 -10.49 -2.78
C PHE A 41 -4.69 -10.64 -2.61
N GLU A 42 -5.47 -9.88 -3.37
CA GLU A 42 -6.92 -9.91 -3.31
C GLU A 42 -7.47 -11.30 -3.71
N ALA A 43 -6.91 -11.93 -4.74
CA ALA A 43 -7.29 -13.27 -5.16
C ALA A 43 -6.90 -14.35 -4.15
N GLN A 44 -5.66 -14.31 -3.65
CA GLN A 44 -5.07 -15.38 -2.83
C GLN A 44 -5.48 -15.30 -1.35
N ILE A 45 -5.65 -14.09 -0.81
CA ILE A 45 -5.84 -13.87 0.62
C ILE A 45 -7.25 -13.37 0.92
N MET A 46 -7.85 -12.59 0.02
CA MET A 46 -9.14 -11.93 0.23
C MET A 46 -10.32 -12.55 -0.53
N ALA A 47 -10.10 -13.69 -1.20
CA ALA A 47 -11.10 -14.39 -2.01
C ALA A 47 -11.80 -13.45 -3.03
N ASN A 48 -11.01 -12.60 -3.69
CA ASN A 48 -11.44 -11.61 -4.68
C ASN A 48 -12.38 -10.51 -4.15
N PHE A 49 -12.42 -10.28 -2.84
CA PHE A 49 -13.33 -9.31 -2.25
C PHE A 49 -12.67 -8.59 -1.06
N ALA A 50 -11.63 -7.80 -1.36
CA ALA A 50 -10.93 -7.02 -0.35
C ALA A 50 -11.78 -5.83 0.12
N ARG A 51 -11.93 -5.72 1.45
CA ARG A 51 -12.60 -4.62 2.15
C ARG A 51 -11.96 -4.42 3.50
N ALA A 52 -12.06 -3.21 4.07
CA ALA A 52 -11.44 -2.89 5.35
C ALA A 52 -11.84 -3.84 6.50
N ASP A 53 -13.13 -4.17 6.60
CA ASP A 53 -13.66 -5.12 7.59
C ASP A 53 -13.10 -6.53 7.42
N ARG A 54 -13.00 -7.02 6.19
CA ARG A 54 -12.40 -8.34 5.91
C ARG A 54 -10.89 -8.37 6.12
N ILE A 55 -10.19 -7.28 5.81
CA ILE A 55 -8.75 -7.16 6.08
C ILE A 55 -8.52 -7.26 7.60
N ARG A 56 -9.35 -6.56 8.39
CA ARG A 56 -9.32 -6.67 9.85
C ARG A 56 -9.55 -8.10 10.33
N GLU A 57 -10.57 -8.77 9.82
CA GLU A 57 -10.86 -10.18 10.17
C GLU A 57 -9.68 -11.11 9.88
N ARG A 58 -8.99 -10.94 8.73
CA ARG A 58 -7.79 -11.73 8.41
C ARG A 58 -6.64 -11.46 9.38
N VAL A 59 -6.41 -10.20 9.70
CA VAL A 59 -5.39 -9.80 10.68
C VAL A 59 -5.70 -10.37 12.07
N ASP A 60 -6.96 -10.38 12.49
CA ASP A 60 -7.39 -10.97 13.76
C ASP A 60 -7.13 -12.49 13.80
N VAL A 61 -7.42 -13.19 12.70
CA VAL A 61 -7.11 -14.63 12.57
C VAL A 61 -5.61 -14.87 12.66
N TRP A 62 -4.79 -14.15 11.91
CA TRP A 62 -3.33 -14.31 11.96
C TRP A 62 -2.74 -13.97 13.33
N ALA A 63 -3.34 -13.01 14.05
CA ALA A 63 -2.95 -12.67 15.41
C ALA A 63 -3.24 -13.82 16.37
N ALA A 64 -4.46 -14.37 16.31
CA ALA A 64 -4.88 -15.50 17.14
C ALA A 64 -4.04 -16.76 16.88
N ASP A 65 -3.66 -16.99 15.61
CA ASP A 65 -2.84 -18.13 15.20
C ASP A 65 -1.33 -17.90 15.46
N GLY A 66 -0.92 -16.71 15.89
CA GLY A 66 0.49 -16.37 16.13
C GLY A 66 1.35 -16.28 14.85
N THR A 67 0.73 -16.09 13.68
CA THR A 67 1.40 -16.13 12.36
C THR A 67 1.70 -14.76 11.75
N LEU A 68 1.33 -13.67 12.43
CA LEU A 68 1.52 -12.29 11.94
C LEU A 68 2.98 -11.90 11.70
N GLU A 69 3.88 -12.29 12.61
CA GLU A 69 5.30 -11.92 12.60
C GLU A 69 5.55 -10.43 12.25
N ALA A 70 4.87 -9.51 12.96
CA ALA A 70 4.84 -8.08 12.65
C ALA A 70 6.22 -7.40 12.53
N GLY A 71 7.26 -7.95 13.17
CA GLY A 71 8.64 -7.45 13.06
C GLY A 71 9.23 -7.54 11.64
N LEU A 72 8.70 -8.40 10.78
CA LEU A 72 9.17 -8.50 9.39
C LEU A 72 8.80 -7.29 8.53
N TYR A 73 7.88 -6.48 9.03
CA TYR A 73 7.36 -5.30 8.35
C TYR A 73 7.89 -3.99 8.98
N ASP A 74 8.89 -4.08 9.86
CA ASP A 74 9.45 -2.93 10.59
C ASP A 74 9.99 -1.85 9.64
N ALA A 75 10.61 -2.24 8.53
CA ALA A 75 11.15 -1.30 7.55
C ALA A 75 10.04 -0.49 6.86
N GLU A 76 8.96 -1.16 6.46
CA GLU A 76 7.79 -0.54 5.84
C GLU A 76 7.02 0.32 6.84
N LEU A 77 6.87 -0.15 8.09
CA LEU A 77 6.26 0.62 9.17
C LEU A 77 7.08 1.88 9.49
N ALA A 78 8.40 1.77 9.59
CA ALA A 78 9.29 2.91 9.84
C ALA A 78 9.16 3.97 8.73
N TYR A 79 9.10 3.54 7.46
CA TYR A 79 8.86 4.45 6.35
C TYR A 79 7.51 5.19 6.49
N PHE A 80 6.41 4.47 6.74
CA PHE A 80 5.10 5.11 6.85
C PHE A 80 4.97 6.01 8.09
N ARG A 81 5.59 5.64 9.21
CA ARG A 81 5.72 6.52 10.39
C ARG A 81 6.40 7.82 10.00
N ASN A 82 7.60 7.77 9.40
CA ASN A 82 8.34 8.96 8.98
C ASN A 82 7.58 9.82 7.95
N ARG A 83 6.81 9.19 7.07
CA ARG A 83 6.01 9.90 6.06
C ARG A 83 4.84 10.64 6.69
N TYR A 84 4.14 10.01 7.63
CA TYR A 84 2.86 10.50 8.14
C TYR A 84 2.97 11.23 9.48
N PHE A 85 4.10 11.10 10.18
CA PHE A 85 4.37 11.76 11.44
C PHE A 85 5.83 12.24 11.50
N ALA A 86 6.01 13.55 11.65
CA ALA A 86 7.32 14.18 11.75
C ALA A 86 7.23 15.39 12.69
N ASP A 87 8.30 15.65 13.44
CA ASP A 87 8.38 16.78 14.38
C ASP A 87 7.23 16.83 15.40
N GLY A 88 6.81 15.65 15.89
CA GLY A 88 5.76 15.52 16.92
C GLY A 88 4.33 15.80 16.41
N LYS A 89 4.11 15.85 15.10
CA LYS A 89 2.80 16.11 14.49
C LYS A 89 2.56 15.28 13.23
N LEU A 90 1.29 15.06 12.92
CA LEU A 90 0.91 14.47 11.64
C LEU A 90 1.35 15.39 10.49
N THR A 91 1.95 14.80 9.46
CA THR A 91 2.33 15.54 8.26
C THR A 91 1.10 15.84 7.41
N TYR A 92 1.25 16.77 6.46
CA TYR A 92 0.18 17.08 5.51
C TYR A 92 -0.25 15.86 4.69
N HIS A 93 0.57 14.81 4.59
CA HIS A 93 0.25 13.59 3.84
C HIS A 93 -0.81 12.73 4.51
N PHE A 94 -0.92 12.74 5.84
CA PHE A 94 -1.81 11.81 6.56
C PHE A 94 -3.30 12.06 6.23
N PRO A 95 -3.82 13.31 6.27
CA PRO A 95 -5.19 13.58 5.83
C PRO A 95 -5.46 13.18 4.37
N HIS A 96 -4.45 13.26 3.49
CA HIS A 96 -4.57 12.88 2.08
C HIS A 96 -4.63 11.36 1.85
N LEU A 97 -4.35 10.54 2.86
CA LEU A 97 -4.63 9.11 2.82
C LEU A 97 -6.13 8.84 2.70
N ASN A 98 -6.96 9.79 3.15
CA ASN A 98 -8.42 9.79 3.03
C ASN A 98 -9.06 8.57 3.70
N LEU A 99 -8.57 8.23 4.91
CA LEU A 99 -9.11 7.16 5.74
C LEU A 99 -10.60 7.42 6.03
N ARG A 100 -11.43 6.41 5.80
CA ARG A 100 -12.85 6.40 6.17
C ARG A 100 -13.01 5.88 7.59
N PRO A 101 -14.18 6.07 8.24
CA PRO A 101 -14.44 5.47 9.55
C PRO A 101 -14.22 3.95 9.60
N SER A 102 -14.54 3.25 8.50
CA SER A 102 -14.30 1.80 8.36
C SER A 102 -12.82 1.42 8.27
N ASP A 103 -11.94 2.37 8.00
CA ASP A 103 -10.51 2.16 7.82
C ASP A 103 -9.74 2.36 9.15
N HIS A 104 -10.46 2.45 10.28
CA HIS A 104 -9.94 2.57 11.64
C HIS A 104 -8.94 3.72 11.85
N PRO A 105 -9.30 4.97 11.53
CA PRO A 105 -8.35 6.10 11.49
C PRO A 105 -7.62 6.34 12.81
N ASP A 106 -8.30 6.23 13.95
CA ASP A 106 -7.70 6.44 15.27
C ASP A 106 -6.62 5.39 15.59
N LEU A 107 -6.85 4.13 15.20
CA LEU A 107 -5.88 3.04 15.35
C LEU A 107 -4.68 3.27 14.44
N VAL A 108 -4.93 3.60 13.17
CA VAL A 108 -3.86 3.89 12.20
C VAL A 108 -3.01 5.06 12.71
N GLN A 109 -3.65 6.12 13.22
CA GLN A 109 -2.99 7.28 13.79
C GLN A 109 -2.13 6.88 15.00
N ALA A 110 -2.67 6.14 15.97
CA ALA A 110 -1.93 5.74 17.16
C ALA A 110 -0.68 4.90 16.82
N VAL A 111 -0.77 4.01 15.83
CA VAL A 111 0.39 3.25 15.33
C VAL A 111 1.42 4.15 14.66
N ILE A 112 0.96 5.11 13.85
CA ILE A 112 1.83 6.05 13.12
C ILE A 112 2.55 7.02 14.08
N GLU A 113 1.88 7.45 15.14
CA GLU A 113 2.46 8.28 16.20
C GLU A 113 3.37 7.48 17.15
N GLY A 114 3.31 6.15 17.09
CA GLY A 114 4.07 5.26 17.97
C GLY A 114 3.48 5.15 19.38
N THR A 115 2.26 5.64 19.60
CA THR A 115 1.53 5.49 20.87
C THR A 115 0.84 4.12 21.01
N ASN A 116 0.76 3.37 19.91
CA ASN A 116 0.36 1.97 19.87
C ASN A 116 1.41 1.14 19.10
N ASP A 117 1.97 0.11 19.74
CA ASP A 117 2.92 -0.82 19.12
C ASP A 117 2.48 -2.29 19.20
N ASP A 118 1.17 -2.52 19.43
CA ASP A 118 0.62 -3.87 19.39
C ASP A 118 0.85 -4.52 18.00
N PRO A 119 1.40 -5.75 17.92
CA PRO A 119 1.73 -6.40 16.65
C PRO A 119 0.55 -6.52 15.68
N ARG A 120 -0.65 -6.77 16.19
CA ARG A 120 -1.88 -6.90 15.39
C ARG A 120 -2.27 -5.55 14.84
N ASP A 121 -2.25 -4.50 15.67
CA ASP A 121 -2.64 -3.16 15.24
C ASP A 121 -1.63 -2.56 14.26
N ARG A 122 -0.34 -2.84 14.45
CA ARG A 122 0.71 -2.49 13.48
C ARG A 122 0.44 -3.09 12.10
N MET A 123 0.07 -4.37 12.04
CA MET A 123 -0.25 -5.02 10.78
C MET A 123 -1.53 -4.45 10.15
N LEU A 124 -2.57 -4.23 10.96
CA LEU A 124 -3.80 -3.62 10.46
C LEU A 124 -3.53 -2.22 9.89
N ALA A 125 -2.74 -1.40 10.58
CA ALA A 125 -2.39 -0.06 10.12
C ALA A 125 -1.68 -0.09 8.76
N LEU A 126 -0.71 -1.00 8.59
CA LEU A 126 -0.02 -1.19 7.30
C LEU A 126 -1.00 -1.57 6.18
N LEU A 127 -1.87 -2.56 6.41
CA LEU A 127 -2.83 -2.99 5.38
C LEU A 127 -3.89 -1.92 5.09
N MET A 128 -4.28 -1.11 6.07
CA MET A 128 -5.16 0.03 5.84
C MET A 128 -4.49 1.10 4.96
N ILE A 129 -3.21 1.38 5.18
CA ILE A 129 -2.44 2.29 4.31
C ILE A 129 -2.36 1.72 2.88
N VAL A 130 -2.00 0.44 2.72
CA VAL A 130 -1.94 -0.24 1.40
C VAL A 130 -3.31 -0.22 0.70
N TRP A 131 -4.38 -0.51 1.43
CA TRP A 131 -5.77 -0.43 0.94
C TRP A 131 -6.12 0.97 0.44
N ARG A 132 -5.74 2.01 1.19
CA ARG A 132 -5.95 3.40 0.78
C ARG A 132 -5.12 3.78 -0.44
N LEU A 133 -3.88 3.31 -0.55
CA LEU A 133 -3.06 3.51 -1.74
C LEU A 133 -3.73 2.90 -2.98
N ARG A 134 -4.31 1.68 -2.87
CA ARG A 134 -5.09 1.09 -3.96
C ARG A 134 -6.29 1.93 -4.34
N ASN A 135 -7.05 2.35 -3.33
CA ASN A 135 -8.28 3.10 -3.59
C ASN A 135 -7.96 4.46 -4.20
N ASN A 136 -6.91 5.13 -3.75
CA ASN A 136 -6.57 6.46 -4.23
C ASN A 136 -5.79 6.43 -5.57
N LEU A 137 -5.29 5.27 -6.03
CA LEU A 137 -4.38 5.13 -7.19
C LEU A 137 -4.85 5.83 -8.47
N PHE A 138 -6.14 5.75 -8.80
CA PHE A 138 -6.72 6.34 -10.01
C PHE A 138 -7.84 7.35 -9.72
N HIS A 139 -7.98 7.81 -8.47
CA HIS A 139 -9.04 8.75 -8.14
C HIS A 139 -8.68 10.18 -8.56
N GLY A 140 -9.55 10.77 -9.39
CA GLY A 140 -9.55 12.18 -9.76
C GLY A 140 -8.95 12.48 -11.13
N ALA A 141 -9.34 13.65 -11.70
CA ALA A 141 -8.87 14.13 -13.01
C ALA A 141 -7.36 14.48 -13.07
N LYS A 142 -6.62 14.29 -11.97
CA LYS A 142 -5.19 14.66 -11.81
C LYS A 142 -4.34 13.50 -11.27
N TRP A 143 -4.74 12.25 -11.51
CA TRP A 143 -4.05 11.06 -11.01
C TRP A 143 -2.52 11.10 -11.24
N ALA A 144 -2.03 11.53 -12.40
CA ALA A 144 -0.60 11.68 -12.67
C ALA A 144 0.14 12.67 -11.75
N TYR A 145 -0.49 13.78 -11.34
CA TYR A 145 0.10 14.68 -10.34
C TYR A 145 0.13 14.04 -8.95
N GLY A 146 -0.90 13.25 -8.62
CA GLY A 146 -0.97 12.49 -7.37
C GLY A 146 0.05 11.37 -7.27
N LEU A 147 0.55 10.87 -8.40
CA LEU A 147 1.55 9.81 -8.49
C LEU A 147 2.99 10.32 -8.28
N ARG A 148 3.26 11.60 -8.53
CA ARG A 148 4.59 12.19 -8.28
C ARG A 148 4.90 12.15 -6.78
N GLY A 149 6.04 11.56 -6.42
CA GLY A 149 6.43 11.40 -5.00
C GLY A 149 5.71 10.24 -4.28
N GLN A 150 5.12 9.31 -5.03
CA GLN A 150 4.55 8.06 -4.50
C GLN A 150 5.46 6.85 -4.71
N LEU A 151 6.61 7.01 -5.36
CA LEU A 151 7.55 5.91 -5.63
C LEU A 151 7.82 5.05 -4.38
N ASP A 152 8.21 5.69 -3.27
CA ASP A 152 8.52 4.96 -2.05
C ASP A 152 7.27 4.41 -1.37
N ASN A 153 6.11 5.07 -1.48
CA ASN A 153 4.84 4.50 -1.00
C ASN A 153 4.56 3.17 -1.69
N PHE A 154 4.68 3.11 -3.02
CA PHE A 154 4.42 1.88 -3.76
C PHE A 154 5.52 0.84 -3.54
N ARG A 155 6.79 1.21 -3.39
CA ARG A 155 7.85 0.26 -3.04
C ARG A 155 7.61 -0.41 -1.69
N HIS A 156 7.29 0.37 -0.66
CA HIS A 156 7.00 -0.18 0.65
C HIS A 156 5.68 -0.97 0.67
N ALA A 157 4.64 -0.49 -0.03
CA ALA A 157 3.41 -1.25 -0.19
C ALA A 157 3.64 -2.60 -0.91
N ASN A 158 4.49 -2.62 -1.94
CA ASN A 158 4.88 -3.86 -2.63
C ASN A 158 5.60 -4.82 -1.68
N GLY A 159 6.51 -4.31 -0.85
CA GLY A 159 7.17 -5.09 0.20
C GLY A 159 6.17 -5.74 1.16
N VAL A 160 5.19 -4.97 1.65
CA VAL A 160 4.09 -5.50 2.48
C VAL A 160 3.32 -6.61 1.75
N LEU A 161 2.90 -6.37 0.51
CA LEU A 161 2.11 -7.33 -0.27
C LEU A 161 2.87 -8.62 -0.57
N MET A 162 4.15 -8.54 -0.95
CA MET A 162 4.97 -9.71 -1.22
C MET A 162 5.13 -10.59 0.03
N ARG A 163 5.48 -10.00 1.17
CA ARG A 163 5.61 -10.76 2.44
C ARG A 163 4.30 -11.38 2.90
N MET A 164 3.18 -10.68 2.71
CA MET A 164 1.84 -11.21 2.99
C MET A 164 1.53 -12.42 2.10
N LEU A 165 1.84 -12.32 0.80
CA LEU A 165 1.64 -13.39 -0.17
C LEU A 165 2.52 -14.60 0.11
N GLU A 166 3.79 -14.41 0.47
CA GLU A 166 4.72 -15.50 0.85
C GLU A 166 4.22 -16.27 2.08
N ARG A 167 3.57 -15.60 3.03
CA ARG A 167 3.18 -16.18 4.32
C ARG A 167 1.77 -16.73 4.35
N HIS A 168 0.85 -16.06 3.68
CA HIS A 168 -0.58 -16.30 3.81
C HIS A 168 -1.28 -16.53 2.47
N GLY A 169 -0.57 -16.37 1.36
CA GLY A 169 -1.06 -16.74 0.03
C GLY A 169 -0.98 -18.25 -0.17
N GLN A 170 -1.82 -18.78 -1.07
CA GLN A 170 -1.75 -20.17 -1.52
C GLN A 170 -0.80 -20.27 -2.73
N LEU A 171 0.41 -19.75 -2.56
CA LEU A 171 1.48 -19.91 -3.54
C LEU A 171 1.98 -21.35 -3.38
N GLY A 172 1.67 -22.19 -4.38
CA GLY A 172 1.92 -23.64 -4.33
C GLY A 172 3.37 -24.03 -4.11
#